data_AF-A0A7W8QT85-F1
#
_entry.id   AF-A0A7W8QT85-F1
#
_cell.length_a   1.000
_cell.length_b   1.000
_cell.length_c   1.000
_cell.angle_alpha   90.00
_cell.angle_beta   90.00
_cell.angle_gamma   90.00
#
_symmetry.space_group_name_H-M   'P 1'
#
loop_
_entity.id
_entity.type
_entity.pdbx_description
1 polymer ?
#
loop_
_entity_poly.entity_id
_entity_poly.type
_entity_poly.pdbx_seq_one_letter_code
_entity_poly.pdbx_strand_id
1 'polypeptide(L)'
;MGVVITVRDVPEQVREALADEARRQGKSLQAFLLGVLEQQARFSGNRQILAEIERELAAGGGAGPDAPDAADLIRAARPGENGAVGGSVGEGGAA
;
A
#
# COMPACT_ATOMS: atom_id res chain seq x y z
N MET A 1 23.76 18.50 -2.53
CA MET A 1 24.95 17.73 -2.12
C MET A 1 24.62 16.26 -2.26
N GLY A 2 25.42 15.50 -3.01
CA GLY A 2 25.22 14.05 -3.15
C GLY A 2 26.08 13.29 -2.15
N VAL A 3 25.56 12.18 -1.61
CA VAL A 3 26.33 11.21 -0.82
C VAL A 3 26.67 10.04 -1.74
N VAL A 4 27.93 9.60 -1.72
CA VAL A 4 28.40 8.44 -2.49
C VAL A 4 28.62 7.27 -1.55
N ILE A 5 28.09 6.10 -1.92
CA ILE A 5 28.30 4.85 -1.21
C ILE A 5 29.19 3.95 -2.08
N THR A 6 30.24 3.39 -1.49
CA THR A 6 31.10 2.40 -2.13
C THR A 6 30.91 1.06 -1.44
N VAL A 7 30.50 0.05 -2.20
CA VAL A 7 30.41 -1.33 -1.73
C VAL A 7 31.70 -2.05 -2.11
N ARG A 8 32.40 -2.61 -1.12
CA ARG A 8 33.65 -3.35 -1.31
C ARG A 8 33.39 -4.85 -1.37
N ASP A 9 34.34 -5.57 -1.94
CA ASP A 9 34.38 -7.04 -1.96
C ASP A 9 33.14 -7.67 -2.60
N VAL A 10 32.60 -7.01 -3.64
CA VAL A 10 31.50 -7.56 -4.44
C VAL A 10 32.06 -8.66 -5.35
N PRO A 11 31.60 -9.91 -5.21
CA PRO A 11 32.03 -10.98 -6.11
C PRO A 11 31.69 -10.64 -7.56
N GLU A 12 32.59 -10.93 -8.49
CA GLU A 12 32.45 -10.53 -9.90
C GLU A 12 31.13 -11.04 -10.50
N GLN A 13 30.77 -12.28 -10.21
CA GLN A 13 29.52 -12.89 -10.67
C GLN A 13 28.27 -12.13 -10.19
N VAL A 14 28.32 -11.53 -9.00
CA VAL A 14 27.21 -10.73 -8.46
C VAL A 14 27.14 -9.39 -9.17
N ARG A 15 28.29 -8.75 -9.39
CA ARG A 15 28.39 -7.49 -10.14
C ARG A 15 27.86 -7.65 -11.57
N GLU A 16 28.26 -8.72 -12.25
CA GLU A 16 27.81 -9.02 -13.62
C GLU A 16 26.30 -9.26 -13.68
N ALA A 17 25.76 -10.10 -12.80
CA ALA A 17 24.33 -10.38 -12.75
C ALA A 17 23.49 -9.10 -12.54
N LEU A 18 23.94 -8.21 -11.65
CA LEU A 18 23.28 -6.92 -11.40
C LEU A 18 23.42 -5.96 -12.60
N ALA A 19 24.57 -5.96 -13.27
CA ALA A 19 24.79 -5.14 -14.47
C ALA A 19 23.89 -5.59 -15.63
N ASP A 20 23.71 -6.89 -15.81
CA ASP A 20 22.84 -7.44 -16.84
C ASP A 20 21.37 -7.14 -16.57
N GLU A 21 20.93 -7.23 -15.31
CA GLU A 21 19.59 -6.80 -14.92
C GLU A 21 19.37 -5.30 -15.16
N ALA A 22 20.34 -4.46 -14.80
CA ALA A 22 20.26 -3.03 -15.06
C ALA A 22 20.12 -2.73 -16.57
N ARG A 23 20.90 -3.42 -17.41
CA ARG A 23 20.82 -3.32 -18.88
C ARG A 23 19.48 -3.77 -19.43
N ARG A 24 18.92 -4.89 -18.93
CA ARG A 24 17.56 -5.36 -19.31
C ARG A 24 16.51 -4.29 -19.04
N GLN A 25 16.68 -3.50 -17.99
CA GLN A 25 15.79 -2.40 -17.64
C GLN A 25 16.15 -1.06 -18.29
N GLY A 26 17.16 -1.00 -19.17
CA GLY A 26 17.62 0.23 -19.82
C GLY A 26 18.25 1.24 -18.85
N LYS A 27 18.74 0.79 -17.69
CA LYS A 27 19.31 1.62 -16.63
C LYS A 27 20.81 1.42 -16.52
N SER A 28 21.52 2.44 -16.05
CA SER A 28 22.90 2.25 -15.57
C SER A 28 22.88 1.43 -14.28
N LEU A 29 23.97 0.70 -14.01
CA LEU A 29 24.08 -0.10 -12.77
C LEU A 29 23.89 0.77 -11.51
N GLN A 30 24.43 2.00 -11.51
CA GLN A 30 24.25 2.91 -10.38
C GLN A 30 22.79 3.32 -10.19
N ALA A 31 22.08 3.68 -11.26
CA ALA A 31 20.67 4.06 -11.16
C ALA A 31 19.80 2.87 -10.73
N PHE A 32 20.11 1.67 -11.21
CA PHE A 32 19.46 0.44 -10.78
C PHE A 32 19.65 0.19 -9.29
N LEU A 33 20.90 0.24 -8.80
CA LEU A 33 21.21 0.02 -7.39
C LEU A 33 20.60 1.08 -6.48
N LEU A 34 20.58 2.35 -6.92
CA LEU A 34 19.88 3.41 -6.19
C LEU A 34 18.40 3.07 -6.00
N GLY A 35 17.72 2.65 -7.06
CA GLY A 35 16.31 2.22 -6.98
C GLY A 35 16.10 1.05 -6.02
N VAL A 36 17.02 0.08 -6.00
CA VAL A 36 16.96 -1.05 -5.05
C VAL A 36 17.13 -0.55 -3.60
N LEU A 37 18.07 0.35 -3.36
CA LEU A 37 18.31 0.93 -2.03
C LEU A 37 17.10 1.76 -1.54
N GLU A 38 16.54 2.60 -2.40
CA GLU A 38 15.33 3.38 -2.09
C GLU A 38 14.14 2.46 -1.77
N GLN A 39 13.96 1.41 -2.57
CA GLN A 39 12.89 0.46 -2.35
C GLN A 39 13.05 -0.27 -1.00
N GLN A 40 14.26 -0.69 -0.66
CA GLN A 40 14.53 -1.31 0.64
C GLN A 40 14.34 -0.35 1.81
N ALA A 41 14.77 0.91 1.68
CA ALA A 41 14.57 1.92 2.72
C ALA A 41 13.08 2.22 2.95
N ARG A 42 12.28 2.25 1.87
CA ARG A 42 10.82 2.37 1.99
C ARG A 42 10.21 1.17 2.69
N PHE A 43 10.62 -0.05 2.33
CA PHE A 43 10.12 -1.26 2.98
C PHE A 43 10.53 -1.37 4.45
N SER A 44 11.76 -0.98 4.82
CA SER A 44 12.19 -0.97 6.21
C SER A 44 11.44 0.09 7.03
N GLY A 45 11.27 1.29 6.48
CA GLY A 45 10.46 2.34 7.08
C GLY A 45 9.01 1.89 7.30
N ASN A 46 8.39 1.28 6.29
CA ASN A 46 7.03 0.74 6.41
C ASN A 46 6.94 -0.34 7.49
N ARG A 47 7.91 -1.26 7.58
CA ARG A 47 7.93 -2.26 8.66
C ARG A 47 8.09 -1.64 10.04
N GLN A 48 8.89 -0.59 10.16
CA GLN A 48 9.06 0.13 11.42
C GLN A 48 7.79 0.85 11.85
N ILE A 49 7.09 1.51 10.91
CA ILE A 49 5.79 2.13 11.13
C ILE A 49 4.75 1.07 11.53
N LEU A 50 4.70 -0.08 10.85
CA LEU A 50 3.80 -1.17 11.22
C LEU A 50 4.09 -1.70 12.63
N ALA A 51 5.36 -1.88 12.98
CA ALA A 51 5.75 -2.30 14.33
C ALA A 51 5.44 -1.23 15.39
N GLU A 52 5.44 0.05 15.04
CA GLU A 52 5.04 1.15 15.91
C GLU A 52 3.53 1.19 16.11
N ILE A 53 2.75 1.06 15.04
CA ILE A 53 1.29 0.93 15.08
C ILE A 53 0.89 -0.30 15.91
N GLU A 54 1.55 -1.44 15.73
CA GLU A 54 1.30 -2.64 16.53
C GLU A 54 1.57 -2.41 18.01
N ARG A 55 2.65 -1.70 18.36
CA ARG A 55 2.96 -1.33 19.74
C ARG A 55 1.94 -0.35 20.31
N GLU A 56 1.55 0.68 19.56
CA GLU A 56 0.53 1.62 19.98
C GLU A 56 -0.81 0.92 20.20
N LEU A 57 -1.24 0.07 19.26
CA LEU A 57 -2.49 -0.68 19.39
C LEU A 57 -2.44 -1.66 20.57
N ALA A 58 -1.32 -2.35 20.79
CA ALA A 58 -1.12 -3.22 21.95
C ALA A 58 -1.08 -2.44 23.28
N ALA A 59 -0.62 -1.19 23.26
CA ALA A 59 -0.65 -0.27 24.40
C ALA A 59 -2.00 0.44 24.58
N GLY A 60 -3.01 0.11 23.76
CA GLY A 60 -4.36 0.68 23.85
C GLY A 60 -4.58 1.95 23.01
N GLY A 61 -3.68 2.27 22.08
CA GLY A 61 -3.73 3.40 21.13
C GLY A 61 -4.84 3.32 20.07
N GLY A 62 -5.86 2.50 20.30
CA GLY A 62 -7.09 2.50 19.51
C GLY A 62 -8.11 3.50 20.04
N ALA A 63 -9.32 3.45 19.50
CA ALA A 63 -10.45 4.14 20.11
C ALA A 63 -10.65 3.56 21.53
N GLY A 64 -10.71 4.43 22.54
CA GLY A 64 -10.80 4.02 23.95
C GLY A 64 -12.03 3.14 24.23
N PRO A 65 -12.14 2.55 25.43
CA PRO A 65 -13.22 1.61 25.76
C PRO A 65 -14.64 2.21 25.60
N ASP A 66 -14.75 3.54 25.63
CA ASP A 66 -16.00 4.28 25.44
C ASP A 66 -16.32 4.61 23.96
N ALA A 67 -15.45 4.20 23.02
CA ALA A 67 -15.66 4.45 21.62
C ALA A 67 -16.71 3.50 21.03
N PRO A 68 -17.68 4.02 20.25
CA PRO A 68 -18.64 3.19 19.56
C PRO A 68 -17.96 2.26 18.54
N ASP A 69 -18.51 1.06 18.40
CA ASP A 69 -17.97 0.06 17.47
C ASP A 69 -17.96 0.59 16.04
N ALA A 70 -16.82 0.46 15.37
CA ALA A 70 -16.62 0.98 14.02
C ALA A 70 -17.60 0.39 13.01
N ALA A 71 -17.99 -0.88 13.16
CA ALA A 71 -18.96 -1.53 12.28
C ALA A 71 -20.37 -0.94 12.46
N ASP A 72 -20.73 -0.52 13.68
CA ASP A 72 -22.01 0.10 13.96
C ASP A 72 -22.10 1.51 13.37
N LEU A 73 -21.01 2.29 13.44
CA LEU A 73 -20.93 3.59 12.77
C LEU A 73 -21.06 3.48 11.25
N ILE A 74 -20.38 2.50 10.63
CA ILE A 74 -20.46 2.24 9.18
C ILE A 74 -21.87 1.82 8.78
N ARG A 75 -22.55 0.99 9.59
CA ARG A 75 -23.93 0.58 9.35
C ARG A 75 -24.89 1.76 9.45
N ALA A 76 -24.73 2.61 10.47
CA ALA A 76 -25.55 3.80 10.66
C ALA A 76 -25.36 4.86 9.57
N ALA A 77 -24.15 4.94 8.99
CA ALA A 77 -23.82 5.87 7.92
C ALA A 77 -24.23 5.40 6.52
N ARG A 78 -24.62 4.13 6.34
CA ARG A 78 -25.09 3.62 5.04
C ARG A 78 -26.57 3.99 4.87
N PRO A 79 -26.95 4.93 3.97
CA PRO A 79 -28.35 5.15 3.66
C PRO A 79 -28.92 3.87 3.07
N GLY A 80 -30.03 3.40 3.64
CA GLY A 80 -30.59 2.09 3.36
C GLY A 80 -30.97 1.90 1.90
N GLU A 81 -30.34 0.94 1.25
CA GLU A 81 -30.86 0.30 0.04
C GLU A 81 -32.01 -0.62 0.45
N ASN A 82 -33.21 -0.07 0.64
CA ASN A 82 -34.46 -0.81 0.43
C ASN A 82 -35.68 0.11 0.40
N GLY A 83 -36.26 0.25 -0.80
CA GLY A 83 -37.54 0.92 -1.02
C GLY A 83 -37.98 0.84 -2.48
N ALA A 84 -38.73 -0.22 -2.80
CA ALA A 84 -39.56 -0.43 -3.99
C ALA A 84 -38.94 -1.10 -5.24
N VAL A 85 -38.83 -2.42 -5.17
CA VAL A 85 -39.28 -3.27 -6.29
C VAL A 85 -40.80 -3.36 -6.18
N GLY A 86 -41.51 -2.83 -7.18
CA GLY A 86 -42.95 -2.96 -7.35
C GLY A 86 -43.28 -2.81 -8.84
N GLY A 87 -43.51 -3.94 -9.51
CA GLY A 87 -43.93 -3.97 -10.92
C GLY A 87 -45.39 -3.58 -11.11
N SER A 88 -45.86 -3.81 -12.35
CA SER A 88 -47.19 -3.50 -12.92
C SER A 88 -47.28 -2.05 -13.45
N VAL A 89 -47.78 -1.72 -14.65
CA VAL A 89 -48.53 -2.43 -15.70
C VAL A 89 -48.17 -1.75 -17.04
N GLY A 90 -48.02 -2.54 -18.09
CA GLY A 90 -48.07 -2.02 -19.47
C GLY A 90 -49.53 -1.90 -19.91
N GLU A 91 -49.97 -0.68 -20.20
CA GLU A 91 -51.13 -0.27 -20.99
C GLU A 91 -50.71 1.09 -21.59
N GLY A 92 -50.75 1.40 -22.89
CA GLY A 92 -51.69 1.04 -23.94
C GLY A 92 -52.47 2.30 -24.36
N GLY A 93 -52.30 2.80 -25.59
CA GLY A 93 -53.15 3.82 -26.25
C GLY A 93 -52.43 5.16 -26.49
N ALA A 94 -52.01 5.51 -27.71
CA ALA A 94 -52.79 5.87 -28.90
C ALA A 94 -53.50 7.23 -28.78
N ALA A 95 -52.96 8.25 -29.45
CA ALA A 95 -53.63 9.16 -30.39
C ALA A 95 -52.64 10.23 -30.86
#